data_AF-A0A7R9N6K8-F1
#
_entry.id   AF-A0A7R9N6K8-F1
#
_cell.length_a   1.000
_cell.length_b   1.000
_cell.length_c   1.000
_cell.angle_alpha   90.00
_cell.angle_beta   90.00
_cell.angle_gamma   90.00
#
_symmetry.space_group_name_H-M   'P 1'
#
loop_
_entity.id
_entity.type
_entity.pdbx_description
1 polymer ?
#
loop_
_entity_poly.entity_id
_entity_poly.type
_entity_poly.pdbx_seq_one_letter_code
_entity_poly.pdbx_strand_id
1 'polypeptide(L)'
;MVRVRKLTYLIVASVLLSLFAMGVSAEDEVYLEPQNSTVRIGETVDVEIWVNATGFQGGQINLTYNSSCVNITDWVNNSADFEIGYWNSITDGREWILFAANYSETEIPLTGAYKIGTLTIEGLSPGSTELKFSENSSIFDDYGNEITTVKWINGRVDVEPQISTFELSLVDGWNLISIPLELSDTSLDTVFSGASDGDELYAYEDGAWVTATYYSALPGWYGDLTNVELDKGYWYRANTAYTVLLEGVDAGSRSVQIDTGWNLIGYARLSSANLDDLIPDASDGDELYAYDTGWVTATYYSALPGWYGDLGSMEPGKGYWYRANAPFTWDY
;
A
#
# COMPACT_ATOMS: atom_id res chain seq x y z
N MET A 1 21.01 -17.26 31.19
CA MET A 1 20.45 -18.20 30.20
C MET A 1 19.54 -17.39 29.30
N VAL A 2 20.10 -16.80 28.24
CA VAL A 2 19.41 -15.83 27.39
C VAL A 2 18.59 -16.60 26.34
N ARG A 3 17.26 -16.48 26.41
CA ARG A 3 16.34 -17.04 25.41
C ARG A 3 16.20 -16.02 24.29
N VAL A 4 16.91 -16.25 23.18
CA VAL A 4 16.72 -15.53 21.93
C VAL A 4 15.38 -16.02 21.34
N ARG A 5 14.36 -15.16 21.30
CA ARG A 5 13.14 -15.40 20.52
C ARG A 5 13.49 -15.18 19.05
N LYS A 6 13.43 -16.25 18.25
CA LYS A 6 13.55 -16.18 16.80
C LYS A 6 12.35 -15.40 16.25
N LEU A 7 12.62 -14.32 15.53
CA LEU A 7 11.65 -13.67 14.65
C LEU A 7 11.41 -14.63 13.47
N THR A 8 10.21 -15.18 13.38
CA THR A 8 9.78 -16.01 12.26
C THR A 8 9.24 -15.06 11.19
N TYR A 9 10.02 -14.81 10.14
CA TYR A 9 9.51 -14.15 8.94
C TYR A 9 8.50 -15.08 8.29
N LEU A 10 7.26 -14.59 8.12
CA LEU A 10 6.24 -15.26 7.34
C LEU A 10 6.62 -15.09 5.86
N ILE A 11 7.32 -16.07 5.29
CA ILE A 11 7.43 -16.19 3.84
C ILE A 11 6.05 -16.65 3.37
N VAL A 12 5.31 -15.76 2.71
CA VAL A 12 4.12 -16.15 1.95
C VAL A 12 4.60 -16.98 0.77
N ALA A 13 4.71 -18.30 0.99
CA ALA A 13 4.98 -19.26 -0.06
C ALA A 13 3.70 -19.43 -0.87
N SER A 14 3.62 -18.76 -2.02
CA SER A 14 2.60 -19.01 -3.05
C SER A 14 2.75 -20.45 -3.53
N VAL A 15 1.87 -21.33 -3.06
CA VAL A 15 1.78 -22.70 -3.56
C VAL A 15 1.13 -22.64 -4.95
N LEU A 16 1.94 -22.65 -6.01
CA LEU A 16 1.47 -22.89 -7.36
C LEU A 16 1.04 -24.36 -7.48
N LEU A 17 -0.27 -24.56 -7.51
CA LEU A 17 -0.87 -25.86 -7.82
C LEU A 17 -0.84 -26.03 -9.35
N SER A 18 0.23 -26.62 -9.89
CA SER A 18 0.29 -27.01 -11.29
C SER A 18 -0.67 -28.20 -11.53
N LEU A 19 -1.91 -27.91 -11.90
CA LEU A 19 -2.85 -28.90 -12.42
C LEU A 19 -2.39 -29.30 -13.83
N PHE A 20 -1.69 -30.43 -13.94
CA PHE A 20 -1.49 -31.11 -15.22
C PHE A 20 -2.83 -31.61 -15.74
N ALA A 21 -3.46 -30.85 -16.63
CA ALA A 21 -4.55 -31.33 -17.47
C ALA A 21 -3.94 -32.13 -18.63
N MET A 22 -4.20 -33.45 -18.64
CA MET A 22 -3.83 -34.32 -19.75
C MET A 22 -4.72 -34.05 -20.97
N GLY A 23 -4.10 -33.88 -22.14
CA GLY A 23 -4.69 -34.30 -23.42
C GLY A 23 -5.54 -33.28 -24.18
N VAL A 24 -4.95 -32.13 -24.52
CA VAL A 24 -5.25 -31.38 -25.75
C VAL A 24 -3.88 -31.00 -26.31
N SER A 25 -3.66 -31.05 -27.64
CA SER A 25 -2.45 -30.44 -28.21
C SER A 25 -2.44 -28.98 -27.77
N ALA A 26 -1.53 -28.59 -26.88
CA ALA A 26 -1.37 -27.20 -26.51
C ALA A 26 -1.10 -26.42 -27.80
N GLU A 27 -1.87 -25.36 -28.05
CA GLU A 27 -1.56 -24.43 -29.14
C GLU A 27 -0.26 -23.70 -28.81
N ASP A 28 0.52 -23.33 -29.83
CA ASP A 28 1.76 -22.58 -29.61
C ASP A 28 1.42 -21.24 -28.93
N GLU A 29 2.15 -20.88 -27.87
CA GLU A 29 1.85 -19.69 -27.07
C GLU A 29 3.10 -19.02 -26.50
N VAL A 30 2.98 -17.72 -26.24
CA VAL A 30 3.91 -16.92 -25.42
C VAL A 30 3.11 -16.27 -24.30
N TYR A 31 3.58 -16.43 -23.07
CA TYR A 31 2.84 -16.05 -21.87
C TYR A 31 3.77 -15.57 -20.76
N LEU A 32 3.16 -15.07 -19.68
CA LEU A 32 3.86 -14.58 -18.49
C LEU A 32 3.62 -15.51 -17.31
N GLU A 33 4.63 -15.72 -16.46
CA GLU A 33 4.54 -16.52 -15.24
C GLU A 33 5.13 -15.76 -14.03
N PRO A 34 4.33 -15.43 -13.00
CA PRO A 34 2.87 -15.54 -12.98
C PRO A 34 2.22 -14.61 -14.02
N GLN A 35 1.06 -15.01 -14.57
CA GLN A 35 0.36 -14.19 -15.57
C GLN A 35 -0.09 -12.84 -14.98
N ASN A 36 -0.60 -12.87 -13.74
CA ASN A 36 -1.00 -11.68 -13.01
C ASN A 36 -0.17 -11.58 -11.74
N SER A 37 0.32 -10.37 -11.44
CA SER A 37 1.13 -10.07 -10.27
C SER A 37 0.56 -8.90 -9.48
N THR A 38 0.94 -8.83 -8.21
CA THR A 38 0.68 -7.70 -7.33
C THR A 38 1.99 -7.24 -6.71
N VAL A 39 2.22 -5.94 -6.64
CA VAL A 39 3.40 -5.31 -6.06
C VAL A 39 2.99 -4.06 -5.27
N ARG A 40 3.71 -3.67 -4.22
CA ARG A 40 3.47 -2.38 -3.55
C ARG A 40 4.30 -1.27 -4.17
N ILE A 41 3.87 -0.03 -3.97
CA ILE A 41 4.68 1.15 -4.32
C ILE A 41 6.06 1.03 -3.66
N GLY A 42 7.11 1.22 -4.47
CA GLY A 42 8.50 1.13 -4.05
C GLY A 42 9.06 -0.29 -3.86
N GLU A 43 8.23 -1.32 -4.04
CA GLU A 43 8.66 -2.73 -4.07
C GLU A 43 8.79 -3.22 -5.51
N THR A 44 9.43 -4.38 -5.68
CA THR A 44 9.60 -5.05 -6.97
C THR A 44 8.99 -6.44 -6.98
N VAL A 45 8.47 -6.86 -8.13
CA VAL A 45 8.02 -8.24 -8.39
C VAL A 45 8.69 -8.77 -9.66
N ASP A 46 9.06 -10.05 -9.64
CA ASP A 46 9.61 -10.72 -10.82
C ASP A 46 8.49 -11.40 -11.63
N VAL A 47 8.55 -11.21 -12.96
CA VAL A 47 7.63 -11.84 -13.91
C VAL A 47 8.44 -12.50 -15.03
N GLU A 48 8.26 -13.80 -15.21
CA GLU A 48 8.94 -14.56 -16.25
C GLU A 48 8.19 -14.47 -17.58
N ILE A 49 8.92 -14.47 -18.69
CA ILE A 49 8.37 -14.61 -20.04
C ILE A 49 8.67 -16.03 -20.51
N TRP A 50 7.66 -16.74 -21.00
CA TRP A 50 7.76 -18.11 -21.46
C TRP A 50 7.24 -18.25 -22.89
N VAL A 51 7.86 -19.14 -23.66
CA VAL A 51 7.36 -19.63 -24.95
C VAL A 51 7.11 -21.12 -24.84
N ASN A 52 5.95 -21.58 -25.28
CA ASN A 52 5.64 -22.99 -25.47
C ASN A 52 5.21 -23.19 -26.92
N ALA A 53 6.16 -23.55 -27.78
CA ALA A 53 5.92 -23.64 -29.22
C ALA A 53 6.67 -24.81 -29.85
N THR A 54 6.28 -25.17 -31.06
CA THR A 54 6.95 -26.17 -31.90
C THR A 54 7.77 -25.50 -32.99
N GLY A 55 8.99 -26.00 -33.24
CA GLY A 55 9.78 -25.60 -34.41
C GLY A 55 10.32 -24.16 -34.39
N PHE A 56 10.58 -23.57 -33.22
CA PHE A 56 11.09 -22.20 -33.11
C PHE A 56 12.59 -22.14 -32.79
N GLN A 57 13.25 -21.05 -33.14
CA GLN A 57 14.66 -20.77 -32.79
C GLN A 57 14.81 -19.55 -31.86
N GLY A 58 13.94 -18.56 -32.01
CA GLY A 58 14.05 -17.30 -31.30
C GLY A 58 12.89 -16.38 -31.59
N GLY A 59 12.99 -15.13 -31.19
CA GLY A 59 11.92 -14.16 -31.35
C GLY A 59 12.30 -12.75 -30.97
N GLN A 60 11.32 -11.88 -31.19
CA GLN A 60 11.32 -10.50 -30.73
C GLN A 60 10.01 -10.22 -30.00
N ILE A 61 10.11 -9.43 -28.94
CA ILE A 61 8.98 -9.06 -28.08
C ILE A 61 8.94 -7.54 -27.96
N ASN A 62 7.78 -6.97 -28.25
CA ASN A 62 7.44 -5.59 -27.94
C ASN A 62 6.45 -5.60 -26.77
N LEU A 63 6.96 -5.55 -25.54
CA LEU A 63 6.12 -5.54 -24.34
C LEU A 63 5.76 -4.10 -23.99
N THR A 64 4.49 -3.80 -23.77
CA THR A 64 4.03 -2.45 -23.40
C THR A 64 3.22 -2.45 -22.11
N TYR A 65 3.35 -1.37 -21.34
CA TYR A 65 2.69 -1.16 -20.05
C TYR A 65 2.48 0.35 -19.79
N ASN A 66 1.68 0.69 -18.79
CA ASN A 66 1.52 2.05 -18.32
C ASN A 66 2.68 2.44 -17.39
N SER A 67 3.59 3.27 -17.88
CA SER A 67 4.77 3.75 -17.14
C SER A 67 4.46 4.70 -15.99
N SER A 68 3.22 5.19 -15.84
CA SER A 68 2.83 5.90 -14.62
C SER A 68 2.53 4.93 -13.47
N CYS A 69 2.22 3.66 -13.78
CA CYS A 69 1.80 2.64 -12.80
C CYS A 69 3.00 1.81 -12.32
N VAL A 70 3.79 1.29 -13.25
CA VAL A 70 4.97 0.44 -12.96
C VAL A 70 6.16 0.89 -13.81
N ASN A 71 7.35 0.46 -13.41
CA ASN A 71 8.59 0.57 -14.19
C ASN A 71 9.25 -0.81 -14.32
N ILE A 72 9.69 -1.20 -15.52
CA ILE A 72 10.51 -2.41 -15.67
C ILE A 72 11.98 -2.00 -15.53
N THR A 73 12.59 -2.44 -14.44
CA THR A 73 13.93 -1.97 -14.01
C THR A 73 15.05 -2.88 -14.46
N ASP A 74 14.76 -4.16 -14.71
CA ASP A 74 15.73 -5.13 -15.20
C ASP A 74 15.06 -6.20 -16.06
N TRP A 75 15.86 -6.82 -16.94
CA TRP A 75 15.52 -8.06 -17.63
C TRP A 75 16.72 -9.00 -17.64
N VAL A 76 16.53 -10.17 -17.05
CA VAL A 76 17.54 -11.23 -16.99
C VAL A 76 17.21 -12.29 -18.06
N ASN A 77 18.05 -12.35 -19.09
CA ASN A 77 17.99 -13.39 -20.12
C ASN A 77 18.22 -14.79 -19.55
N ASN A 78 17.48 -15.80 -20.03
CA ASN A 78 17.83 -17.19 -19.78
C ASN A 78 18.92 -17.66 -20.75
N SER A 79 20.17 -17.32 -20.45
CA SER A 79 21.31 -17.59 -21.34
C SER A 79 21.66 -19.07 -21.51
N ALA A 80 21.07 -19.96 -20.71
CA ALA A 80 21.29 -21.41 -20.85
C ALA A 80 20.57 -21.97 -22.07
N ASP A 81 19.35 -21.51 -22.35
CA ASP A 81 18.56 -21.93 -23.51
C ASP A 81 18.70 -20.92 -24.67
N PHE A 82 18.86 -19.64 -24.35
CA PHE A 82 18.94 -18.53 -25.30
C PHE A 82 20.26 -17.77 -25.17
N GLU A 83 21.32 -18.24 -25.84
CA GLU A 83 22.63 -17.57 -25.82
C GLU A 83 22.55 -16.10 -26.23
N ILE A 84 21.70 -15.79 -27.21
CA ILE A 84 21.49 -14.42 -27.66
C ILE A 84 20.33 -13.84 -26.87
N GLY A 85 20.60 -12.78 -26.12
CA GLY A 85 19.61 -11.94 -25.46
C GLY A 85 19.94 -10.47 -25.66
N TYR A 86 18.94 -9.66 -26.02
CA TYR A 86 19.07 -8.20 -26.09
C TYR A 86 17.83 -7.56 -25.52
N TRP A 87 18.01 -6.55 -24.68
CA TRP A 87 16.93 -5.78 -24.07
C TRP A 87 17.17 -4.29 -24.25
N ASN A 88 16.11 -3.57 -24.62
CA ASN A 88 16.09 -2.13 -24.78
C ASN A 88 14.86 -1.55 -24.07
N SER A 89 15.15 -0.69 -23.09
CA SER A 89 14.19 0.01 -22.22
C SER A 89 14.31 1.55 -22.36
N ILE A 90 14.70 2.05 -23.55
CA ILE A 90 14.91 3.50 -23.74
C ILE A 90 13.58 4.28 -23.73
N THR A 91 12.46 3.62 -23.98
CA THR A 91 11.13 4.26 -24.03
C THR A 91 10.30 3.78 -22.86
N ASP A 92 9.98 4.68 -21.94
CA ASP A 92 9.11 4.40 -20.80
C ASP A 92 7.81 3.71 -21.25
N GLY A 93 7.44 2.62 -20.57
CA GLY A 93 6.22 1.88 -20.89
C GLY A 93 6.39 0.92 -22.08
N ARG A 94 7.62 0.71 -22.57
CA ARG A 94 7.93 -0.23 -23.64
C ARG A 94 9.28 -0.93 -23.43
N GLU A 95 9.24 -2.26 -23.46
CA GLU A 95 10.43 -3.11 -23.53
C GLU A 95 10.54 -3.78 -24.89
N TRP A 96 11.71 -3.65 -25.51
CA TRP A 96 12.05 -4.41 -26.70
C TRP A 96 13.05 -5.51 -26.36
N ILE A 97 12.64 -6.77 -26.50
CA ILE A 97 13.44 -7.94 -26.16
C ILE A 97 13.70 -8.77 -27.43
N LEU A 98 14.93 -9.21 -27.63
CA LEU A 98 15.30 -10.23 -28.61
C LEU A 98 15.89 -11.43 -27.89
N PHE A 99 15.55 -12.63 -28.35
CA PHE A 99 16.10 -13.87 -27.82
C PHE A 99 16.32 -14.88 -28.96
N ALA A 100 17.40 -15.66 -28.91
CA ALA A 100 17.62 -16.76 -29.84
C ALA A 100 18.54 -17.84 -29.26
N ALA A 101 18.23 -19.10 -29.58
CA ALA A 101 18.98 -20.27 -29.16
C ALA A 101 20.31 -20.42 -29.92
N ASN A 102 21.29 -21.03 -29.26
CA ASN A 102 22.64 -21.25 -29.79
C ASN A 102 22.69 -22.42 -30.78
N TYR A 103 23.40 -22.25 -31.89
CA TYR A 103 23.66 -23.29 -32.89
C TYR A 103 24.57 -24.43 -32.40
N SER A 104 25.29 -24.25 -31.29
CA SER A 104 26.44 -25.11 -30.93
C SER A 104 26.13 -26.30 -30.01
N GLU A 105 25.02 -26.29 -29.25
CA GLU A 105 24.79 -27.32 -28.21
C GLU A 105 23.34 -27.85 -28.08
N THR A 106 22.35 -27.33 -28.82
CA THR A 106 20.92 -27.71 -28.69
C THR A 106 20.27 -28.19 -30.00
N GLU A 107 19.31 -29.11 -29.89
CA GLU A 107 18.42 -29.56 -30.97
C GLU A 107 17.53 -28.39 -31.44
N ILE A 108 18.05 -27.55 -32.34
CA ILE A 108 17.28 -26.53 -33.06
C ILE A 108 16.63 -27.18 -34.29
N PRO A 109 15.35 -26.89 -34.59
CA PRO A 109 14.47 -25.96 -33.87
C PRO A 109 13.90 -26.54 -32.57
N LEU A 110 13.73 -25.68 -31.58
CA LEU A 110 13.22 -26.01 -30.25
C LEU A 110 11.73 -26.40 -30.31
N THR A 111 11.34 -27.32 -29.44
CA THR A 111 9.94 -27.71 -29.24
C THR A 111 9.64 -27.87 -27.74
N GLY A 112 8.55 -27.24 -27.29
CA GLY A 112 8.09 -27.28 -25.91
C GLY A 112 8.22 -25.94 -25.21
N ALA A 113 8.13 -25.96 -23.88
CA ALA A 113 8.14 -24.79 -23.02
C ALA A 113 9.58 -24.39 -22.61
N TYR A 114 9.95 -23.13 -22.88
CA TYR A 114 11.23 -22.54 -22.53
C TYR A 114 11.02 -21.16 -21.91
N LYS A 115 11.76 -20.87 -20.82
CA LYS A 115 11.79 -19.54 -20.24
C LYS A 115 12.69 -18.63 -21.07
N ILE A 116 12.15 -17.53 -21.58
CA ILE A 116 12.90 -16.52 -22.34
C ILE A 116 13.75 -15.68 -21.39
N GLY A 117 13.16 -15.22 -20.30
CA GLY A 117 13.85 -14.41 -19.29
C GLY A 117 12.91 -13.94 -18.20
N THR A 118 13.45 -13.16 -17.26
CA THR A 118 12.72 -12.65 -16.10
C THR A 118 12.79 -11.13 -16.08
N LEU A 119 11.63 -10.47 -15.99
CA LEU A 119 11.49 -9.03 -15.79
C LEU A 119 11.46 -8.74 -14.29
N THR A 120 12.14 -7.67 -13.86
CA THR A 120 11.97 -7.10 -12.52
C THR A 120 11.15 -5.81 -12.63
N ILE A 121 9.97 -5.80 -12.01
CA ILE A 121 8.95 -4.76 -12.17
C ILE A 121 8.76 -4.03 -10.86
N GLU A 122 9.01 -2.72 -10.84
CA GLU A 122 8.81 -1.81 -9.70
C GLU A 122 7.41 -1.17 -9.73
N GLY A 123 6.71 -1.13 -8.59
CA GLY A 123 5.45 -0.40 -8.43
C GLY A 123 5.68 1.08 -8.18
N LEU A 124 5.04 1.96 -8.95
CA LEU A 124 5.20 3.42 -8.83
C LEU A 124 3.98 4.14 -8.24
N SER A 125 2.78 3.81 -8.70
CA SER A 125 1.55 4.45 -8.22
C SER A 125 0.38 3.48 -8.20
N PRO A 126 -0.61 3.67 -7.29
CA PRO A 126 -1.73 2.74 -7.17
C PRO A 126 -2.49 2.62 -8.49
N GLY A 127 -2.84 1.39 -8.85
CA GLY A 127 -3.59 1.14 -10.06
C GLY A 127 -3.27 -0.21 -10.66
N SER A 128 -3.53 -0.33 -11.95
CA SER A 128 -3.32 -1.58 -12.67
C SER A 128 -2.85 -1.30 -14.09
N THR A 129 -1.94 -2.14 -14.57
CA THR A 129 -1.50 -2.12 -15.97
C THR A 129 -1.49 -3.51 -16.56
N GLU A 130 -1.93 -3.61 -17.81
CA GLU A 130 -1.68 -4.81 -18.63
C GLU A 130 -0.20 -4.84 -19.00
N LEU A 131 0.43 -6.01 -18.91
CA LEU A 131 1.70 -6.32 -19.56
C LEU A 131 1.36 -6.94 -20.91
N LYS A 132 1.37 -6.10 -21.94
CA LYS A 132 0.84 -6.46 -23.25
C LYS A 132 1.94 -6.80 -24.23
N PHE A 133 1.85 -7.98 -24.83
CA PHE A 133 2.60 -8.31 -26.04
C PHE A 133 1.98 -7.54 -27.22
N SER A 134 2.61 -6.45 -27.62
CA SER A 134 2.12 -5.51 -28.63
C SER A 134 2.57 -5.87 -30.04
N GLU A 135 2.06 -5.12 -31.03
CA GLU A 135 2.42 -5.28 -32.44
C GLU A 135 3.94 -5.34 -32.66
N ASN A 136 4.35 -6.15 -33.63
CA ASN A 136 5.74 -6.51 -33.91
C ASN A 136 6.37 -7.48 -32.89
N SER A 137 5.59 -8.12 -32.03
CA SER A 137 6.05 -9.33 -31.32
C SER A 137 5.88 -10.53 -32.24
N SER A 138 6.95 -11.31 -32.42
CA SER A 138 7.01 -12.45 -33.35
C SER A 138 8.01 -13.48 -32.83
N ILE A 139 7.73 -14.77 -33.07
CA ILE A 139 8.74 -15.83 -32.93
C ILE A 139 9.06 -16.39 -34.32
N PHE A 140 10.29 -16.88 -34.49
CA PHE A 140 10.83 -17.31 -35.78
C PHE A 140 11.30 -18.76 -35.72
N ASP A 141 11.14 -19.47 -36.83
CA ASP A 141 11.73 -20.79 -37.07
C ASP A 141 13.25 -20.69 -37.34
N ASP A 142 13.90 -21.83 -37.57
CA ASP A 142 15.33 -21.95 -37.87
C ASP A 142 15.73 -21.44 -39.26
N TYR A 143 14.76 -21.11 -40.12
CA TYR A 143 14.96 -20.48 -41.42
C TYR A 143 14.71 -18.96 -41.38
N GLY A 144 14.31 -18.42 -40.22
CA GLY A 144 13.96 -17.02 -40.03
C GLY A 144 12.56 -16.64 -40.50
N ASN A 145 11.67 -17.62 -40.76
CA ASN A 145 10.26 -17.36 -41.04
C ASN A 145 9.48 -17.18 -39.74
N GLU A 146 8.51 -16.27 -39.75
CA GLU A 146 7.63 -16.04 -38.62
C GLU A 146 6.65 -17.22 -38.42
N ILE A 147 6.50 -17.66 -37.17
CA ILE A 147 5.46 -18.60 -36.76
C ILE A 147 4.20 -17.81 -36.39
N THR A 148 3.24 -17.78 -37.32
CA THR A 148 2.06 -16.89 -37.24
C THR A 148 0.88 -17.46 -36.44
N THR A 149 0.96 -18.72 -36.02
CA THR A 149 -0.11 -19.42 -35.28
C THR A 149 -0.03 -19.26 -33.76
N VAL A 150 0.94 -18.47 -33.27
CA VAL A 150 1.26 -18.35 -31.85
C VAL A 150 0.28 -17.41 -31.16
N LYS A 151 -0.24 -17.85 -30.02
CA LYS A 151 -1.07 -17.04 -29.14
C LYS A 151 -0.22 -16.23 -28.18
N TRP A 152 -0.49 -14.94 -28.07
CA TRP A 152 0.18 -14.06 -27.13
C TRP A 152 -0.75 -13.80 -25.94
N ILE A 153 -0.37 -14.26 -24.76
CA ILE A 153 -1.19 -14.21 -23.55
C ILE A 153 -0.66 -13.08 -22.66
N ASN A 154 -1.34 -11.94 -22.70
CA ASN A 154 -1.00 -10.80 -21.85
C ASN A 154 -1.14 -11.13 -20.36
N GLY A 155 -0.45 -10.33 -19.56
CA GLY A 155 -0.52 -10.37 -18.10
C GLY A 155 -0.99 -9.04 -17.53
N ARG A 156 -1.01 -8.96 -16.20
CA ARG A 156 -1.41 -7.76 -15.48
C ARG A 156 -0.58 -7.58 -14.23
N VAL A 157 -0.23 -6.34 -13.91
CA VAL A 157 0.37 -5.98 -12.62
C VAL A 157 -0.55 -5.01 -11.92
N ASP A 158 -0.87 -5.35 -10.67
CA ASP A 158 -1.55 -4.47 -9.72
C ASP A 158 -0.56 -3.84 -8.78
N VAL A 159 -0.72 -2.55 -8.58
CA VAL A 159 0.10 -1.78 -7.65
C VAL A 159 -0.76 -1.41 -6.45
N GLU A 160 -0.44 -2.01 -5.30
CA GLU A 160 -1.02 -1.69 -4.01
C GLU A 160 -0.30 -0.49 -3.38
N PRO A 161 -0.98 0.32 -2.55
CA PRO A 161 -0.31 1.37 -1.81
C PRO A 161 0.78 0.82 -0.89
N GLN A 162 1.77 1.66 -0.58
CA GLN A 162 2.81 1.31 0.39
C GLN A 162 2.21 1.23 1.80
N ILE A 163 2.56 0.18 2.54
CA ILE A 163 2.21 0.05 3.95
C ILE A 163 3.21 0.84 4.80
N SER A 164 2.66 1.61 5.73
CA SER A 164 3.38 2.34 6.76
C SER A 164 2.99 1.80 8.14
N THR A 165 3.87 2.02 9.10
CA THR A 165 3.62 1.66 10.50
C THR A 165 3.74 2.88 11.40
N PHE A 166 2.97 2.91 12.48
CA PHE A 166 3.00 3.97 13.48
C PHE A 166 2.87 3.40 14.88
N GLU A 167 3.76 3.80 15.79
CA GLU A 167 3.73 3.41 17.20
C GLU A 167 2.96 4.45 18.02
N LEU A 168 1.70 4.15 18.35
CA LEU A 168 0.89 4.99 19.22
C LEU A 168 1.15 4.60 20.68
N SER A 169 1.84 5.47 21.41
CA SER A 169 2.15 5.25 22.84
C SER A 169 1.03 5.77 23.73
N LEU A 170 0.46 4.88 24.55
CA LEU A 170 -0.57 5.21 25.53
C LEU A 170 0.05 5.21 26.94
N VAL A 171 -0.13 6.31 27.67
CA VAL A 171 0.25 6.43 29.07
C VAL A 171 -0.89 5.98 29.99
N ASP A 172 -0.56 5.62 31.23
CA ASP A 172 -1.55 5.36 32.27
C ASP A 172 -2.44 6.59 32.49
N GLY A 173 -3.75 6.39 32.54
CA GLY A 173 -4.74 7.44 32.57
C GLY A 173 -5.24 7.87 31.19
N TRP A 174 -5.59 9.15 31.06
CA TRP A 174 -6.24 9.70 29.87
C TRP A 174 -5.23 10.04 28.78
N ASN A 175 -5.56 9.65 27.55
CA ASN A 175 -4.83 9.94 26.32
C ASN A 175 -5.81 10.52 25.32
N LEU A 176 -5.46 11.65 24.68
CA LEU A 176 -6.24 12.23 23.60
C LEU A 176 -5.57 11.85 22.28
N ILE A 177 -6.14 10.87 21.57
CA ILE A 177 -5.50 10.16 20.46
C ILE A 177 -6.24 10.32 19.15
N SER A 178 -5.55 10.02 18.06
CA SER A 178 -6.10 9.82 16.72
C SER A 178 -5.45 8.62 16.04
N ILE A 179 -6.02 8.18 14.93
CA ILE A 179 -5.44 7.15 14.07
C ILE A 179 -4.82 7.86 12.84
N PRO A 180 -3.48 7.86 12.68
CA PRO A 180 -2.81 8.60 11.61
C PRO A 180 -2.66 7.81 10.30
N LEU A 181 -3.27 6.63 10.19
CA LEU A 181 -3.15 5.70 9.07
C LEU A 181 -4.53 5.18 8.65
N GLU A 182 -4.74 4.95 7.36
CA GLU A 182 -5.91 4.22 6.89
C GLU A 182 -5.70 2.72 7.12
N LEU A 183 -6.44 2.15 8.08
CA LEU A 183 -6.34 0.75 8.47
C LEU A 183 -7.31 -0.12 7.66
N SER A 184 -6.90 -1.35 7.35
CA SER A 184 -7.76 -2.33 6.68
C SER A 184 -8.85 -2.91 7.58
N ASP A 185 -8.61 -2.94 8.90
CA ASP A 185 -9.56 -3.31 9.94
C ASP A 185 -9.49 -2.28 11.07
N THR A 186 -10.56 -1.53 11.24
CA THR A 186 -10.67 -0.46 12.23
C THR A 186 -11.40 -0.88 13.50
N SER A 187 -11.73 -2.16 13.66
CA SER A 187 -12.40 -2.65 14.87
C SER A 187 -11.53 -2.45 16.10
N LEU A 188 -12.14 -2.11 17.24
CA LEU A 188 -11.39 -1.84 18.46
C LEU A 188 -10.57 -3.05 18.93
N ASP A 189 -11.06 -4.27 18.71
CA ASP A 189 -10.35 -5.51 19.07
C ASP A 189 -9.07 -5.71 18.27
N THR A 190 -9.05 -5.28 17.00
CA THR A 190 -7.86 -5.33 16.15
C THR A 190 -6.91 -4.19 16.51
N VAL A 191 -7.41 -2.95 16.57
CA VAL A 191 -6.60 -1.75 16.78
C VAL A 191 -5.99 -1.72 18.19
N PHE A 192 -6.78 -2.00 19.22
CA PHE A 192 -6.37 -1.94 20.62
C PHE A 192 -6.26 -3.36 21.23
N SER A 193 -5.62 -4.28 20.50
CA SER A 193 -5.44 -5.67 20.93
C SER A 193 -4.61 -5.84 22.22
N GLY A 194 -3.87 -4.79 22.63
CA GLY A 194 -3.10 -4.74 23.86
C GLY A 194 -3.84 -4.18 25.09
N ALA A 195 -5.14 -3.87 24.96
CA ALA A 195 -5.92 -3.27 26.04
C ALA A 195 -5.98 -4.13 27.31
N SER A 196 -6.06 -3.47 28.45
CA SER A 196 -6.23 -4.06 29.78
C SER A 196 -7.69 -4.04 30.23
N ASP A 197 -8.04 -4.93 31.17
CA ASP A 197 -9.38 -4.97 31.75
C ASP A 197 -9.81 -3.60 32.28
N GLY A 198 -10.97 -3.12 31.83
CA GLY A 198 -11.52 -1.84 32.22
C GLY A 198 -10.91 -0.62 31.50
N ASP A 199 -10.10 -0.80 30.46
CA ASP A 199 -9.72 0.30 29.58
C ASP A 199 -10.99 0.84 28.88
N GLU A 200 -11.05 2.16 28.69
CA GLU A 200 -12.24 2.84 28.17
C GLU A 200 -11.87 3.69 26.94
N LEU A 201 -12.73 3.69 25.93
CA LEU A 201 -12.60 4.53 24.74
C LEU A 201 -13.85 5.37 24.56
N TYR A 202 -13.67 6.66 24.30
CA TYR A 202 -14.76 7.62 24.10
C TYR A 202 -14.56 8.37 22.78
N ALA A 203 -15.60 8.38 21.96
CA ALA A 203 -15.75 9.24 20.81
C ALA A 203 -16.82 10.31 21.11
N TYR A 204 -16.73 11.44 20.41
CA TYR A 204 -17.73 12.50 20.49
C TYR A 204 -18.38 12.68 19.12
N GLU A 205 -19.67 12.36 19.04
CA GLU A 205 -20.42 12.32 17.78
C GLU A 205 -21.75 13.07 17.97
N ASP A 206 -22.04 14.02 17.08
CA ASP A 206 -23.29 14.79 17.07
C ASP A 206 -23.71 15.39 18.43
N GLY A 207 -22.72 15.84 19.20
CA GLY A 207 -22.94 16.44 20.51
C GLY A 207 -23.05 15.46 21.68
N ALA A 208 -22.91 14.15 21.44
CA ALA A 208 -23.05 13.08 22.41
C ALA A 208 -21.79 12.20 22.52
N TRP A 209 -21.65 11.53 23.65
CA TRP A 209 -20.57 10.57 23.87
C TRP A 209 -20.98 9.17 23.41
N VAL A 210 -20.12 8.53 22.64
CA VAL A 210 -20.23 7.13 22.24
C VAL A 210 -19.01 6.40 22.81
N THR A 211 -19.22 5.27 23.48
CA THR A 211 -18.18 4.68 24.34
C THR A 211 -18.06 3.18 24.18
N ALA A 212 -16.88 2.66 24.49
CA ALA A 212 -16.64 1.23 24.69
C ALA A 212 -15.71 0.97 25.87
N THR A 213 -15.86 -0.20 26.49
CA THR A 213 -15.01 -0.68 27.58
C THR A 213 -14.46 -2.06 27.24
N TYR A 214 -13.18 -2.28 27.49
CA TYR A 214 -12.55 -3.58 27.30
C TYR A 214 -12.78 -4.50 28.52
N TYR A 215 -13.18 -5.74 28.27
CA TYR A 215 -13.30 -6.77 29.30
C TYR A 215 -12.39 -7.96 28.99
N SER A 216 -11.56 -8.37 29.95
CA SER A 216 -10.64 -9.50 29.82
C SER A 216 -11.33 -10.85 30.05
N ALA A 217 -12.39 -10.89 30.86
CA ALA A 217 -13.15 -12.12 31.18
C ALA A 217 -14.01 -12.61 30.01
N LEU A 218 -14.41 -11.68 29.14
CA LEU A 218 -15.02 -11.91 27.83
C LEU A 218 -14.20 -11.09 26.84
N PRO A 219 -13.08 -11.64 26.31
CA PRO A 219 -12.08 -10.84 25.61
C PRO A 219 -12.69 -10.00 24.49
N GLY A 220 -12.71 -8.68 24.69
CA GLY A 220 -13.05 -7.73 23.65
C GLY A 220 -13.61 -6.41 24.17
N TRP A 221 -13.87 -5.50 23.23
CA TRP A 221 -14.49 -4.21 23.47
C TRP A 221 -16.02 -4.28 23.41
N TYR A 222 -16.69 -3.67 24.38
CA TYR A 222 -18.16 -3.65 24.47
C TYR A 222 -18.67 -2.23 24.67
N GLY A 223 -19.64 -1.85 23.85
CA GLY A 223 -20.31 -0.55 23.89
C GLY A 223 -20.89 -0.19 22.54
N ASP A 224 -21.29 1.07 22.39
CA ASP A 224 -21.84 1.59 21.14
C ASP A 224 -20.73 1.94 20.14
N LEU A 225 -19.50 2.19 20.63
CA LEU A 225 -18.34 2.43 19.78
C LEU A 225 -17.70 1.09 19.39
N THR A 226 -17.72 0.73 18.11
CA THR A 226 -17.18 -0.56 17.62
C THR A 226 -15.91 -0.41 16.78
N ASN A 227 -15.68 0.78 16.23
CA ASN A 227 -14.60 1.05 15.29
C ASN A 227 -14.00 2.43 15.56
N VAL A 228 -12.72 2.58 15.23
CA VAL A 228 -12.11 3.90 15.05
C VAL A 228 -12.25 4.35 13.60
N GLU A 229 -12.19 5.65 13.39
CA GLU A 229 -12.28 6.29 12.08
C GLU A 229 -11.14 7.29 11.94
N LEU A 230 -10.71 7.48 10.71
CA LEU A 230 -9.84 8.59 10.36
C LEU A 230 -10.52 9.92 10.69
N ASP A 231 -9.70 10.96 10.87
CA ASP A 231 -10.15 12.34 11.09
C ASP A 231 -10.90 12.59 12.41
N LYS A 232 -11.24 11.55 13.18
CA LYS A 232 -11.85 11.65 14.52
C LYS A 232 -10.82 11.57 15.63
N GLY A 233 -11.04 12.36 16.69
CA GLY A 233 -10.30 12.25 17.93
C GLY A 233 -10.98 11.29 18.90
N TYR A 234 -10.20 10.72 19.81
CA TYR A 234 -10.70 9.80 20.83
C TYR A 234 -10.06 10.08 22.18
N TRP A 235 -10.84 9.94 23.24
CA TRP A 235 -10.29 9.82 24.59
C TRP A 235 -10.13 8.34 24.93
N TYR A 236 -8.88 7.90 25.05
CA TYR A 236 -8.53 6.57 25.51
C TYR A 236 -8.07 6.65 26.97
N ARG A 237 -8.72 5.91 27.87
CA ARG A 237 -8.28 5.76 29.24
C ARG A 237 -7.62 4.41 29.43
N ALA A 238 -6.30 4.40 29.56
CA ALA A 238 -5.54 3.20 29.84
C ALA A 238 -5.41 2.99 31.36
N ASN A 239 -5.65 1.78 31.84
CA ASN A 239 -5.33 1.37 33.21
C ASN A 239 -3.87 0.91 33.36
N THR A 240 -3.18 0.68 32.25
CA THR A 240 -1.75 0.38 32.19
C THR A 240 -1.19 0.90 30.87
N ALA A 241 -0.05 1.59 30.93
CA ALA A 241 0.61 2.10 29.73
C ALA A 241 1.03 0.97 28.78
N TYR A 242 0.79 1.15 27.49
CA TYR A 242 1.25 0.24 26.43
C TYR A 242 1.36 0.96 25.09
N THR A 243 1.99 0.33 24.11
CA THR A 243 2.13 0.85 22.76
C THR A 243 1.28 0.03 21.80
N VAL A 244 0.49 0.72 20.99
CA VAL A 244 -0.26 0.16 19.87
C VAL A 244 0.61 0.27 18.61
N LEU A 245 0.80 -0.83 17.90
CA LEU A 245 1.40 -0.80 16.56
C LEU A 245 0.29 -0.74 15.52
N LEU A 246 0.17 0.40 14.85
CA LEU A 246 -0.74 0.59 13.73
C LEU A 246 -0.04 0.25 12.43
N GLU A 247 -0.69 -0.51 11.56
CA GLU A 247 -0.24 -0.85 10.21
C GLU A 247 -1.34 -0.49 9.22
N GLY A 248 -1.01 0.33 8.22
CA GLY A 248 -1.98 0.84 7.27
C GLY A 248 -1.32 1.63 6.16
N VAL A 249 -2.13 2.30 5.34
CA VAL A 249 -1.63 3.17 4.27
C VAL A 249 -1.69 4.63 4.72
N ASP A 250 -0.82 5.48 4.17
CA ASP A 250 -0.91 6.92 4.40
C ASP A 250 -2.26 7.43 3.88
N ALA A 251 -2.98 8.17 4.73
CA ALA A 251 -4.32 8.66 4.42
C ALA A 251 -4.32 9.78 3.35
N GLY A 252 -3.14 10.33 3.02
CA GLY A 252 -2.97 11.36 1.98
C GLY A 252 -3.68 12.67 2.33
N SER A 253 -4.15 13.38 1.29
CA SER A 253 -4.94 14.60 1.50
C SER A 253 -6.33 14.28 2.04
N ARG A 254 -6.77 15.05 3.03
CA ARG A 254 -8.02 14.88 3.79
C ARG A 254 -8.88 16.13 3.69
N SER A 255 -10.19 15.94 3.83
CA SER A 255 -11.17 17.02 3.86
C SER A 255 -12.20 16.71 4.93
N VAL A 256 -12.22 17.51 6.00
CA VAL A 256 -13.00 17.24 7.21
C VAL A 256 -13.97 18.40 7.44
N GLN A 257 -15.25 18.10 7.64
CA GLN A 257 -16.22 19.12 8.01
C GLN A 257 -16.06 19.48 9.49
N ILE A 258 -15.87 20.76 9.78
CA ILE A 258 -15.83 21.30 11.13
C ILE A 258 -17.12 22.08 11.36
N ASP A 259 -17.91 21.64 12.32
CA ASP A 259 -19.16 22.30 12.69
C ASP A 259 -18.93 23.44 13.67
N THR A 260 -19.91 24.36 13.75
CA THR A 260 -19.88 25.40 14.79
C THR A 260 -19.99 24.77 16.17
N GLY A 261 -19.13 25.20 17.10
CA GLY A 261 -19.02 24.62 18.44
C GLY A 261 -17.85 23.66 18.56
N TRP A 262 -17.97 22.69 19.47
CA TRP A 262 -16.91 21.75 19.80
C TRP A 262 -16.89 20.55 18.85
N ASN A 263 -15.72 20.27 18.28
CA ASN A 263 -15.43 19.14 17.42
C ASN A 263 -14.26 18.37 18.02
N LEU A 264 -14.37 17.05 18.11
CA LEU A 264 -13.28 16.18 18.52
C LEU A 264 -12.63 15.58 17.27
N ILE A 265 -11.53 16.19 16.83
CA ILE A 265 -10.86 15.89 15.58
C ILE A 265 -9.57 15.10 15.79
N GLY A 266 -9.20 14.31 14.80
CA GLY A 266 -7.99 13.51 14.79
C GLY A 266 -7.02 14.00 13.72
N TYR A 267 -5.73 14.01 14.03
CA TYR A 267 -4.71 14.32 13.05
C TYR A 267 -4.30 13.06 12.26
N ALA A 268 -4.62 13.03 10.96
CA ALA A 268 -4.43 11.88 10.08
C ALA A 268 -3.17 11.96 9.18
N ARG A 269 -2.06 12.51 9.68
CA ARG A 269 -0.77 12.55 8.97
C ARG A 269 0.34 11.89 9.80
N LEU A 270 1.39 11.45 9.11
CA LEU A 270 2.59 10.84 9.71
C LEU A 270 3.73 11.84 10.03
N SER A 271 3.53 13.13 9.75
CA SER A 271 4.48 14.19 10.08
C SER A 271 3.75 15.35 10.74
N SER A 272 4.41 16.06 11.67
CA SER A 272 3.84 17.24 12.33
C SER A 272 3.70 18.42 11.37
N ALA A 273 2.67 19.25 11.55
CA ALA A 273 2.50 20.49 10.81
C ALA A 273 2.13 21.67 11.73
N ASN A 274 2.63 22.86 11.41
CA ASN A 274 2.28 24.09 12.13
C ASN A 274 0.82 24.46 11.88
N LEU A 275 0.17 25.08 12.88
CA LEU A 275 -1.26 25.41 12.79
C LEU A 275 -1.57 26.40 11.65
N ASP A 276 -0.71 27.38 11.41
CA ASP A 276 -0.93 28.39 10.35
C ASP A 276 -0.91 27.78 8.94
N ASP A 277 -0.13 26.73 8.72
CA ASP A 277 -0.08 26.01 7.45
C ASP A 277 -1.24 25.01 7.33
N LEU A 278 -1.69 24.48 8.46
CA LEU A 278 -2.63 23.37 8.53
C LEU A 278 -4.09 23.80 8.58
N ILE A 279 -4.38 24.97 9.17
CA ILE A 279 -5.74 25.49 9.37
C ILE A 279 -5.80 26.95 8.88
N PRO A 280 -5.66 27.19 7.56
CA PRO A 280 -5.60 28.55 7.02
C PRO A 280 -6.95 29.29 7.07
N ASP A 281 -8.07 28.56 7.14
CA ASP A 281 -9.44 29.09 7.08
C ASP A 281 -10.09 29.28 8.47
N ALA A 282 -9.28 29.35 9.53
CA ALA A 282 -9.76 29.57 10.89
C ALA A 282 -10.48 30.93 11.05
N SER A 283 -11.54 30.94 11.86
CA SER A 283 -12.29 32.15 12.20
C SER A 283 -11.75 32.83 13.45
N ASP A 284 -11.93 34.16 13.54
CA ASP A 284 -11.52 34.93 14.72
C ASP A 284 -12.10 34.34 16.01
N GLY A 285 -11.22 34.06 16.98
CA GLY A 285 -11.59 33.47 18.26
C GLY A 285 -11.85 31.97 18.23
N ASP A 286 -11.55 31.26 17.14
CA ASP A 286 -11.51 29.80 17.14
C ASP A 286 -10.43 29.32 18.13
N GLU A 287 -10.70 28.18 18.77
CA GLU A 287 -9.81 27.64 19.80
C GLU A 287 -9.42 26.19 19.50
N LEU A 288 -8.17 25.84 19.71
CA LEU A 288 -7.65 24.48 19.59
C LEU A 288 -7.05 24.03 20.92
N TYR A 289 -7.41 22.81 21.34
CA TYR A 289 -6.96 22.22 22.59
C TYR A 289 -6.35 20.84 22.33
N ALA A 290 -5.13 20.64 22.84
CA ALA A 290 -4.45 19.37 22.92
C ALA A 290 -4.30 18.94 24.38
N TYR A 291 -4.11 17.64 24.60
CA TYR A 291 -3.87 17.10 25.92
C TYR A 291 -2.60 16.25 25.94
N ASP A 292 -1.63 16.65 26.77
CA ASP A 292 -0.39 15.90 27.01
C ASP A 292 0.00 16.08 28.48
N THR A 293 -0.52 15.20 29.35
CA THR A 293 -0.45 15.31 30.82
C THR A 293 -1.06 16.59 31.42
N GLY A 294 -1.62 17.45 30.57
CA GLY A 294 -2.23 18.74 30.86
C GLY A 294 -2.74 19.37 29.57
N TRP A 295 -3.58 20.40 29.71
CA TRP A 295 -4.11 21.12 28.55
C TRP A 295 -3.08 22.07 27.96
N VAL A 296 -2.95 22.04 26.64
CA VAL A 296 -2.16 22.97 25.84
C VAL A 296 -3.09 23.55 24.79
N THR A 297 -3.11 24.87 24.64
CA THR A 297 -4.14 25.54 23.84
C THR A 297 -3.57 26.57 22.89
N ALA A 298 -4.32 26.88 21.84
CA ALA A 298 -4.12 28.03 20.97
C ALA A 298 -5.46 28.67 20.59
N THR A 299 -5.43 29.98 20.36
CA THR A 299 -6.58 30.76 19.88
C THR A 299 -6.18 31.49 18.62
N TYR A 300 -7.04 31.48 17.60
CA TYR A 300 -6.81 32.20 16.36
C TYR A 300 -7.27 33.65 16.47
N TYR A 301 -6.46 34.59 16.00
CA TYR A 301 -6.80 36.01 15.93
C TYR A 301 -6.66 36.56 14.51
N SER A 302 -7.76 37.05 13.94
CA SER A 302 -7.81 37.63 12.59
C SER A 302 -7.19 39.02 12.50
N ALA A 303 -7.23 39.80 13.59
CA ALA A 303 -6.67 41.15 13.64
C ALA A 303 -5.14 41.17 13.62
N LEU A 304 -4.51 40.08 14.04
CA LEU A 304 -3.09 39.80 13.93
C LEU A 304 -2.93 38.34 13.47
N PRO A 305 -3.13 38.06 12.17
CA PRO A 305 -3.37 36.72 11.64
C PRO A 305 -2.41 35.68 12.20
N GLY A 306 -2.96 34.64 12.82
CA GLY A 306 -2.23 33.48 13.31
C GLY A 306 -2.81 32.86 14.58
N TRP A 307 -2.27 31.70 14.93
CA TRP A 307 -2.56 30.98 16.17
C TRP A 307 -1.64 31.42 17.32
N TYR A 308 -2.23 31.70 18.49
CA TYR A 308 -1.49 32.15 19.68
C TYR A 308 -1.79 31.28 20.88
N GLY A 309 -0.73 30.81 21.53
CA GLY A 309 -0.80 29.97 22.71
C GLY A 309 0.42 29.06 22.78
N ASP A 310 0.33 28.04 23.63
CA ASP A 310 1.42 27.07 23.81
C ASP A 310 1.35 25.94 22.77
N LEU A 311 0.22 25.80 22.06
CA LEU A 311 0.04 24.82 20.99
C LEU A 311 0.41 25.42 19.63
N GLY A 312 1.56 25.01 19.07
CA GLY A 312 2.05 25.51 17.78
C GLY A 312 1.86 24.58 16.58
N SER A 313 1.59 23.30 16.82
CA SER A 313 1.52 22.28 15.78
C SER A 313 0.58 21.12 16.14
N MET A 314 0.09 20.42 15.12
CA MET A 314 -0.56 19.13 15.27
C MET A 314 0.45 18.00 14.99
N GLU A 315 0.37 16.90 15.73
CA GLU A 315 1.32 15.80 15.72
C GLU A 315 0.62 14.46 15.46
N PRO A 316 1.28 13.51 14.76
CA PRO A 316 0.73 12.19 14.48
C PRO A 316 0.26 11.45 15.74
N GLY A 317 -0.89 10.81 15.66
CA GLY A 317 -1.45 10.00 16.76
C GLY A 317 -2.13 10.80 17.88
N LYS A 318 -2.18 12.13 17.79
CA LYS A 318 -2.87 12.99 18.77
C LYS A 318 -4.26 13.41 18.28
N GLY A 319 -5.21 13.38 19.21
CA GLY A 319 -6.53 13.98 19.04
C GLY A 319 -6.54 15.44 19.52
N TYR A 320 -7.53 16.20 19.08
CA TYR A 320 -7.66 17.62 19.40
C TYR A 320 -9.12 18.02 19.56
N TRP A 321 -9.39 18.94 20.48
CA TRP A 321 -10.66 19.64 20.52
C TRP A 321 -10.55 20.96 19.77
N TYR A 322 -11.32 21.09 18.68
CA TYR A 322 -11.45 22.32 17.93
C TYR A 322 -12.79 22.97 18.26
N ARG A 323 -12.77 24.21 18.73
CA ARG A 323 -13.98 25.02 18.90
C ARG A 323 -14.08 26.05 17.78
N ALA A 324 -15.01 25.83 16.87
CA ALA A 324 -15.24 26.72 15.73
C ALA A 324 -16.35 27.74 16.03
N ASN A 325 -16.14 28.99 15.65
CA ASN A 325 -17.15 30.04 15.70
C ASN A 325 -18.01 30.09 14.42
N ALA A 326 -17.56 29.47 13.34
CA ALA A 326 -18.29 29.26 12.10
C ALA A 326 -17.90 27.91 11.47
N PRO A 327 -18.78 27.24 10.72
CA PRO A 327 -18.43 25.97 10.10
C PRO A 327 -17.49 26.20 8.91
N PHE A 328 -16.56 25.28 8.71
CA PHE A 328 -15.65 25.29 7.55
C PHE A 328 -15.20 23.88 7.18
N THR A 329 -14.61 23.75 5.99
CA THR A 329 -13.95 22.51 5.57
C THR A 329 -12.47 22.63 5.92
N TRP A 330 -11.97 21.73 6.75
CA TRP A 330 -10.55 21.61 7.04
C TRP A 330 -9.90 20.67 6.02
N ASP A 331 -9.20 21.26 5.06
CA ASP A 331 -8.44 20.53 4.04
C ASP A 331 -6.96 20.42 4.45
N TYR A 332 -6.46 19.19 4.56
CA TYR A 332 -5.08 18.88 4.90
C TYR A 332 -4.61 17.57 4.25
#